data_AF-A0A9P6J3T5-F1
#
_entry.id   AF-A0A9P6J3T5-F1
#
_cell.length_a   1.000
_cell.length_b   1.000
_cell.length_c   1.000
_cell.angle_alpha   90.00
_cell.angle_beta   90.00
_cell.angle_gamma   90.00
#
_symmetry.space_group_name_H-M   'P 1'
#
loop_
_entity.id
_entity.type
_entity.pdbx_description
1 polymer ?
#
loop_
_entity_poly.entity_id
_entity_poly.type
_entity_poly.pdbx_seq_one_letter_code
_entity_poly.pdbx_strand_id
1 'polypeptide(L)'
;MHGMWPDTCSGGQGPSTGCDANRIYSDIETRLKNYPGTPSDFMNQLNTYWASYKGDNNAFWAHEWSKHGTCVSNIAPNCTADYVKDQDVYHYFSRSLELRSQYNLYQALASSGIQPGSNPNVADMHTAIKKAFGVDAQINCASGVLSEIWLYFNMKNGDQYVPTAPLSKGSCSGYISYPVKNGSVTPTKTNTTTQPASTTTRPTSTSPTGPIPTGKQTGSCSFNGATVCVNPGVSNQYSKCNQGTWILNQCKTGLACYSDTNTSTHCA
;
A
#
# COMPACT_ATOMS: atom_id res chain seq x y z
N MET A 1 -5.02 6.21 3.95
CA MET A 1 -5.59 6.65 2.66
C MET A 1 -6.24 7.99 2.89
N HIS A 2 -6.14 8.91 1.93
CA HIS A 2 -6.95 10.12 1.92
C HIS A 2 -8.16 9.92 1.01
N GLY A 3 -7.93 9.73 -0.29
CA GLY A 3 -8.97 9.35 -1.24
C GLY A 3 -8.48 8.92 -2.60
N MET A 4 -9.42 8.62 -3.50
CA MET A 4 -9.21 8.39 -4.92
C MET A 4 -10.01 9.44 -5.68
N TRP A 5 -9.32 10.36 -6.36
CA TRP A 5 -9.95 11.56 -6.89
C TRP A 5 -9.91 11.57 -8.41
N PRO A 6 -11.06 11.53 -9.09
CA PRO A 6 -11.14 11.75 -10.52
C PRO A 6 -10.85 13.22 -10.84
N ASP A 7 -9.72 13.46 -11.48
CA ASP A 7 -9.34 14.76 -12.02
C ASP A 7 -9.59 14.81 -13.53
N THR A 8 -9.70 16.03 -14.08
CA THR A 8 -9.63 16.23 -15.53
C THR A 8 -8.23 15.89 -16.05
N CYS A 9 -8.09 15.62 -17.35
CA CYS A 9 -6.79 15.30 -17.94
C CYS A 9 -5.74 16.43 -17.78
N SER A 10 -6.19 17.67 -17.55
CA SER A 10 -5.31 18.82 -17.28
C SER A 10 -5.05 19.04 -15.78
N GLY A 11 -5.53 18.17 -14.89
CA GLY A 11 -5.33 18.23 -13.44
C GLY A 11 -6.34 19.07 -12.67
N GLY A 12 -7.47 19.43 -13.28
CA GLY A 12 -8.55 20.11 -12.57
C GLY A 12 -9.34 19.13 -11.72
N GLN A 13 -9.56 19.43 -10.45
CA GLN A 13 -10.39 18.59 -9.58
C GLN A 13 -11.88 18.70 -9.95
N GLY A 14 -12.64 17.65 -9.66
CA GLY A 14 -14.10 17.67 -9.77
C GLY A 14 -14.78 18.75 -8.90
N PRO A 15 -16.08 19.00 -9.11
CA PRO A 15 -16.83 19.99 -8.33
C PRO A 15 -16.75 19.73 -6.83
N SER A 16 -16.66 20.80 -6.02
CA SER A 16 -16.56 20.69 -4.56
C SER A 16 -17.78 20.02 -3.91
N THR A 17 -18.91 19.97 -4.61
CA THR A 17 -20.18 19.35 -4.21
C THR A 17 -20.37 17.93 -4.76
N GLY A 18 -19.38 17.38 -5.47
CA GLY A 18 -19.53 16.13 -6.21
C GLY A 18 -20.25 16.29 -7.55
N CYS A 19 -20.40 15.18 -8.26
CA CYS A 19 -20.96 15.13 -9.61
C CYS A 19 -22.40 14.58 -9.67
N ASP A 20 -22.94 14.10 -8.55
CA ASP A 20 -24.30 13.57 -8.48
C ASP A 20 -24.92 13.76 -7.10
N ALA A 21 -25.85 14.71 -6.99
CA ALA A 21 -26.54 15.04 -5.74
C ALA A 21 -27.45 13.90 -5.22
N ASN A 22 -27.94 13.01 -6.09
CA ASN A 22 -28.81 11.90 -5.70
C ASN A 22 -28.02 10.74 -5.07
N ARG A 23 -26.70 10.76 -5.22
CA ARG A 23 -25.79 9.75 -4.67
C ARG A 23 -25.00 10.26 -3.47
N ILE A 24 -25.46 11.33 -2.81
CA ILE A 24 -24.83 11.83 -1.59
C ILE A 24 -25.38 11.08 -0.38
N TYR A 25 -24.50 10.43 0.37
CA TYR A 25 -24.85 9.56 1.48
C TYR A 25 -24.08 9.94 2.75
N SER A 26 -24.76 9.90 3.90
CA SER A 26 -24.15 10.08 5.21
C SER A 26 -23.87 8.77 5.94
N ASP A 27 -24.29 7.63 5.39
CA ASP A 27 -24.30 6.31 6.02
C ASP A 27 -23.43 5.28 5.26
N ILE A 28 -22.26 5.71 4.77
CA ILE A 28 -21.35 4.88 3.96
C ILE A 28 -20.99 3.57 4.64
N GLU A 29 -20.71 3.59 5.95
CA GLU A 29 -20.37 2.39 6.69
C GLU A 29 -21.49 1.32 6.61
N THR A 30 -22.74 1.74 6.79
CA THR A 30 -23.92 0.88 6.75
C THR A 30 -24.15 0.35 5.34
N ARG A 31 -23.99 1.18 4.30
CA ARG A 31 -24.13 0.77 2.89
C ARG A 31 -23.11 -0.28 2.52
N LEU A 32 -21.85 -0.07 2.88
CA LEU A 32 -20.79 -1.04 2.63
C LEU A 32 -21.04 -2.36 3.37
N LYS A 33 -21.47 -2.31 4.65
CA LYS A 33 -21.83 -3.53 5.40
C LYS A 33 -23.01 -4.30 4.79
N ASN A 34 -23.99 -3.59 4.24
CA ASN A 34 -25.21 -4.19 3.69
C ASN A 34 -25.08 -4.62 2.22
N TYR A 35 -24.05 -4.16 1.52
CA TYR A 35 -23.82 -4.57 0.15
C TYR A 35 -23.52 -6.09 0.10
N PRO A 36 -24.30 -6.90 -0.67
CA PRO A 36 -24.18 -8.36 -0.64
C PRO A 36 -22.80 -8.89 -1.03
N GLY A 37 -22.03 -8.14 -1.82
CA GLY A 37 -20.69 -8.54 -2.26
C GLY A 37 -19.58 -8.17 -1.28
N THR A 38 -19.87 -7.58 -0.12
CA THR A 38 -18.85 -7.12 0.83
C THR A 38 -18.20 -8.29 1.59
N PRO A 39 -16.88 -8.48 1.48
CA PRO A 39 -16.15 -9.48 2.27
C PRO A 39 -16.20 -9.18 3.77
N SER A 40 -16.15 -10.22 4.61
CA SER A 40 -16.27 -10.10 6.07
C SER A 40 -15.20 -9.23 6.72
N ASP A 41 -14.01 -9.13 6.13
CA ASP A 41 -12.88 -8.36 6.64
C ASP A 41 -12.79 -6.94 6.02
N PHE A 42 -13.63 -6.61 5.05
CA PHE A 42 -13.57 -5.35 4.30
C PHE A 42 -13.64 -4.12 5.20
N MET A 43 -14.55 -4.12 6.18
CA MET A 43 -14.67 -3.02 7.13
C MET A 43 -13.44 -2.89 8.04
N ASN A 44 -12.77 -4.01 8.37
CA ASN A 44 -11.52 -3.96 9.12
C ASN A 44 -10.40 -3.35 8.27
N GLN A 45 -10.36 -3.66 6.96
CA GLN A 45 -9.40 -3.06 6.04
C GLN A 45 -9.62 -1.53 5.94
N LEU A 46 -10.87 -1.08 5.79
CA LEU A 46 -11.20 0.36 5.76
C LEU A 46 -10.81 1.05 7.07
N ASN A 47 -11.18 0.47 8.21
CA ASN A 47 -10.81 1.03 9.53
C ASN A 47 -9.30 1.08 9.74
N THR A 48 -8.53 0.14 9.18
CA THR A 48 -7.07 0.10 9.34
C THR A 48 -6.37 1.09 8.43
N TYR A 49 -6.84 1.19 7.18
CA TYR A 49 -6.06 1.80 6.11
C TYR A 49 -6.66 3.09 5.55
N TRP A 50 -7.91 3.38 5.88
CA TRP A 50 -8.64 4.59 5.52
C TRP A 50 -9.28 5.24 6.74
N ALA A 51 -8.59 5.19 7.88
CA ALA A 51 -9.02 5.84 9.10
C ALA A 51 -9.01 7.36 8.98
N SER A 52 -10.00 7.99 9.61
CA SER A 52 -10.06 9.42 9.88
C SER A 52 -9.10 9.76 11.01
N TYR A 53 -8.22 10.73 10.79
CA TYR A 53 -7.39 11.28 11.86
C TYR A 53 -8.20 12.10 12.89
N LYS A 54 -9.45 12.44 12.57
CA LYS A 54 -10.40 13.13 13.47
C LYS A 54 -11.27 12.18 14.29
N GLY A 55 -11.15 10.87 14.08
CA GLY A 55 -11.84 9.83 14.85
C GLY A 55 -13.22 9.41 14.33
N ASP A 56 -13.80 10.11 13.35
CA ASP A 56 -15.04 9.70 12.68
C ASP A 56 -14.76 9.21 11.27
N ASN A 57 -14.70 7.88 11.12
CA ASN A 57 -14.44 7.22 9.85
C ASN A 57 -15.61 7.36 8.87
N ASN A 58 -16.85 7.17 9.34
CA ASN A 58 -18.01 7.22 8.46
C ASN A 58 -18.22 8.64 7.88
N ALA A 59 -18.07 9.69 8.69
CA ALA A 59 -18.13 11.06 8.20
C ALA A 59 -17.02 11.35 7.18
N PHE A 60 -15.81 10.81 7.40
CA PHE A 60 -14.72 10.96 6.46
C PHE A 60 -14.99 10.23 5.13
N TRP A 61 -15.44 8.97 5.18
CA TRP A 61 -15.80 8.22 3.98
C TRP A 61 -16.98 8.86 3.24
N ALA A 62 -17.96 9.42 3.95
CA ALA A 62 -19.04 10.19 3.35
C ALA A 62 -18.53 11.42 2.60
N HIS A 63 -17.54 12.14 3.15
CA HIS A 63 -16.88 13.25 2.45
C HIS A 63 -16.19 12.78 1.16
N GLU A 64 -15.37 11.74 1.24
CA GLU A 64 -14.64 11.23 0.08
C GLU A 64 -15.59 10.70 -1.01
N TRP A 65 -16.63 9.96 -0.64
CA TRP A 65 -17.63 9.47 -1.57
C TRP A 65 -18.40 10.63 -2.23
N SER A 66 -18.96 11.53 -1.40
CA SER A 66 -19.81 12.61 -1.90
C SER A 66 -19.08 13.51 -2.88
N LYS A 67 -17.87 13.94 -2.53
CA LYS A 67 -17.08 14.89 -3.32
C LYS A 67 -16.36 14.25 -4.51
N HIS A 68 -15.86 13.02 -4.35
CA HIS A 68 -14.99 12.38 -5.35
C HIS A 68 -15.57 11.10 -5.93
N GLY A 69 -16.13 10.22 -5.10
CA GLY A 69 -16.73 8.96 -5.57
C GLY A 69 -17.89 9.15 -6.55
N THR A 70 -18.74 10.15 -6.33
CA THR A 70 -19.85 10.47 -7.27
C THR A 70 -19.35 10.89 -8.65
N CYS A 71 -18.09 11.32 -8.79
CA CYS A 71 -17.49 11.73 -10.06
C CYS A 71 -16.83 10.59 -10.84
N VAL A 72 -16.80 9.37 -10.30
CA VAL A 72 -16.32 8.18 -11.03
C VAL A 72 -17.43 7.71 -11.97
N SER A 73 -17.35 8.10 -13.24
CA SER A 73 -18.45 7.88 -14.20
C SER A 73 -18.65 6.43 -14.60
N ASN A 74 -17.59 5.63 -14.67
CA ASN A 74 -17.61 4.23 -15.12
C ASN A 74 -18.19 3.24 -14.08
N ILE A 75 -18.52 3.70 -12.87
CA ILE A 75 -19.19 2.88 -11.85
C ILE A 75 -20.61 3.37 -11.55
N ALA A 76 -21.13 4.35 -12.30
CA ALA A 76 -22.46 4.88 -12.05
C ALA A 76 -23.53 3.79 -12.20
N PRO A 77 -24.69 3.89 -11.49
CA PRO A 77 -25.71 2.85 -11.53
C PRO A 77 -26.24 2.49 -12.93
N ASN A 78 -26.21 3.44 -13.87
CA ASN A 78 -26.64 3.23 -15.25
C ASN A 78 -25.60 2.54 -16.14
N CYS A 79 -24.38 2.27 -15.64
CA CYS A 79 -23.33 1.57 -16.39
C CYS A 79 -23.53 0.06 -16.45
N THR A 80 -24.42 -0.51 -15.62
CA THR A 80 -24.68 -1.96 -15.56
C THR A 80 -26.19 -2.22 -15.58
N ALA A 81 -26.66 -3.12 -16.45
CA ALA A 81 -28.08 -3.46 -16.53
C ALA A 81 -28.63 -4.09 -15.24
N ASP A 82 -27.81 -4.88 -14.55
CA ASP A 82 -28.18 -5.62 -13.33
C ASP A 82 -27.60 -4.95 -12.07
N TYR A 83 -27.73 -3.62 -11.99
CA TYR A 83 -27.19 -2.85 -10.87
C TYR A 83 -27.78 -3.30 -9.52
N VAL A 84 -26.90 -3.58 -8.57
CA VAL A 84 -27.27 -3.86 -7.18
C VAL A 84 -27.10 -2.59 -6.36
N LYS A 85 -28.07 -2.27 -5.50
CA LYS A 85 -28.00 -1.09 -4.62
C LYS A 85 -26.65 -1.04 -3.87
N ASP A 86 -26.03 0.14 -3.88
CA ASP A 86 -24.73 0.45 -3.26
C ASP A 86 -23.51 -0.25 -3.89
N GLN A 87 -23.66 -0.87 -5.07
CA GLN A 87 -22.56 -1.48 -5.83
C GLN A 87 -21.50 -0.45 -6.22
N ASP A 88 -21.90 0.77 -6.59
CA ASP A 88 -20.98 1.85 -6.97
C ASP A 88 -20.15 2.34 -5.77
N VAL A 89 -20.80 2.51 -4.62
CA VAL A 89 -20.13 2.82 -3.34
C VAL A 89 -19.10 1.74 -3.03
N TYR A 90 -19.50 0.46 -3.08
CA TYR A 90 -18.59 -0.65 -2.83
C TYR A 90 -17.39 -0.65 -3.79
N HIS A 91 -17.63 -0.54 -5.10
CA HIS A 91 -16.57 -0.52 -6.11
C HIS A 91 -15.57 0.62 -5.92
N TYR A 92 -16.03 1.81 -5.52
CA TYR A 92 -15.15 2.94 -5.25
C TYR A 92 -14.17 2.65 -4.10
N PHE A 93 -14.69 2.17 -2.97
CA PHE A 93 -13.87 1.89 -1.79
C PHE A 93 -12.98 0.65 -1.98
N SER A 94 -13.49 -0.41 -2.60
CA SER A 94 -12.72 -1.63 -2.85
C SER A 94 -11.56 -1.38 -3.81
N ARG A 95 -11.81 -0.71 -4.94
CA ARG A 95 -10.75 -0.39 -5.90
C ARG A 95 -9.69 0.53 -5.31
N SER A 96 -10.10 1.50 -4.50
CA SER A 96 -9.16 2.38 -3.80
C SER A 96 -8.24 1.61 -2.82
N LEU A 97 -8.79 0.62 -2.10
CA LEU A 97 -8.00 -0.24 -1.22
C LEU A 97 -7.07 -1.18 -1.99
N GLU A 98 -7.52 -1.74 -3.12
CA GLU A 98 -6.70 -2.55 -4.04
C GLU A 98 -5.50 -1.74 -4.53
N LEU A 99 -5.73 -0.52 -5.04
CA LEU A 99 -4.66 0.38 -5.48
C LEU A 99 -3.69 0.72 -4.35
N ARG A 100 -4.18 1.01 -3.14
CA ARG A 100 -3.29 1.23 -1.99
C ARG A 100 -2.40 0.02 -1.74
N SER A 101 -2.97 -1.18 -1.77
CA SER A 101 -2.24 -2.40 -1.49
C SER A 101 -1.18 -2.66 -2.57
N GLN A 102 -1.55 -2.49 -3.83
CA GLN A 102 -0.66 -2.69 -4.98
C GLN A 102 0.48 -1.65 -5.00
N TYR A 103 0.18 -0.38 -4.72
CA TYR A 103 1.15 0.72 -4.73
C TYR A 103 1.56 1.08 -3.30
N ASN A 104 2.17 0.13 -2.61
CA ASN A 104 2.61 0.28 -1.22
C ASN A 104 3.80 1.25 -1.10
N LEU A 105 3.50 2.53 -0.91
CA LEU A 105 4.48 3.61 -0.78
C LEU A 105 5.46 3.43 0.38
N TYR A 106 5.00 2.88 1.51
CA TYR A 106 5.89 2.59 2.64
C TYR A 106 6.97 1.59 2.22
N GLN A 107 6.57 0.50 1.56
CA GLN A 107 7.50 -0.51 1.09
C GLN A 107 8.45 0.03 0.01
N ALA A 108 7.95 0.86 -0.90
CA ALA A 108 8.76 1.50 -1.93
C ALA A 108 9.89 2.37 -1.34
N LEU A 109 9.56 3.19 -0.34
CA LEU A 109 10.54 4.02 0.37
C LEU A 109 11.51 3.16 1.20
N ALA A 110 10.97 2.21 1.96
CA ALA A 110 11.74 1.30 2.82
C ALA A 110 12.78 0.49 2.05
N SER A 111 12.43 0.01 0.85
CA SER A 111 13.33 -0.78 -0.02
C SER A 111 14.51 0.04 -0.55
N SER A 112 14.45 1.37 -0.43
CA SER A 112 15.54 2.30 -0.75
C SER A 112 16.20 2.87 0.52
N GLY A 113 15.95 2.28 1.69
CA GLY A 113 16.53 2.71 2.97
C GLY A 113 15.86 3.94 3.59
N ILE A 114 14.73 4.42 3.05
CA ILE A 114 14.00 5.57 3.57
C ILE A 114 12.92 5.08 4.52
N GLN A 115 13.16 5.24 5.82
CA GLN A 115 12.30 4.76 6.90
C GLN A 115 11.72 5.92 7.71
N PRO A 116 10.56 5.74 8.36
CA PRO A 116 10.09 6.67 9.39
C PRO A 116 11.14 6.90 10.49
N GLY A 117 11.19 8.11 11.02
CA GLY A 117 12.22 8.57 11.96
C GLY A 117 13.49 9.11 11.30
N SER A 118 13.47 9.31 9.98
CA SER A 118 14.61 9.85 9.21
C SER A 118 14.31 11.22 8.60
N ASN A 119 15.34 11.83 8.02
CA ASN A 119 15.24 13.09 7.29
C ASN A 119 15.73 12.91 5.84
N PRO A 120 14.98 12.23 4.98
CA PRO A 120 15.43 11.95 3.60
C PRO A 120 15.45 13.23 2.76
N ASN A 121 16.33 13.26 1.75
CA ASN A 121 16.19 14.22 0.66
C ASN A 121 15.00 13.79 -0.21
N VAL A 122 14.13 14.74 -0.56
CA VAL A 122 12.93 14.49 -1.38
C VAL A 122 13.30 13.90 -2.75
N ALA A 123 14.46 14.26 -3.30
CA ALA A 123 14.97 13.66 -4.55
C ALA A 123 15.18 12.15 -4.44
N ASP A 124 15.61 11.64 -3.28
CA ASP A 124 15.78 10.21 -3.03
C ASP A 124 14.42 9.52 -2.93
N MET A 125 13.42 10.19 -2.35
CA MET A 125 12.04 9.68 -2.30
C MET A 125 11.44 9.54 -3.69
N HIS A 126 11.57 10.55 -4.55
CA HIS A 126 11.15 10.48 -5.96
C HIS A 126 11.85 9.33 -6.69
N THR A 127 13.15 9.18 -6.49
CA THR A 127 13.94 8.09 -7.09
C THR A 127 13.45 6.71 -6.62
N ALA A 128 13.18 6.55 -5.32
CA ALA A 128 12.69 5.31 -4.74
C ALA A 128 11.30 4.93 -5.30
N ILE A 129 10.39 5.88 -5.36
CA ILE A 129 9.02 5.66 -5.88
C ILE A 129 9.08 5.32 -7.37
N LYS A 130 9.84 6.08 -8.17
CA LYS A 130 10.02 5.80 -9.59
C LYS A 130 10.65 4.43 -9.85
N LYS A 131 11.61 4.02 -9.03
CA LYS A 131 12.22 2.69 -9.09
C LYS A 131 11.19 1.59 -8.80
N ALA A 132 10.30 1.80 -7.84
CA ALA A 132 9.31 0.80 -7.44
C ALA A 132 8.15 0.67 -8.43
N PHE A 133 7.65 1.78 -8.98
CA PHE A 133 6.39 1.81 -9.74
C PHE A 133 6.56 2.22 -11.21
N GLY A 134 7.78 2.51 -11.68
CA GLY A 134 8.07 2.94 -13.04
C GLY A 134 7.72 4.40 -13.34
N VAL A 135 6.87 5.02 -12.51
CA VAL A 135 6.48 6.43 -12.57
C VAL A 135 6.75 7.12 -11.23
N ASP A 136 6.93 8.43 -11.29
CA ASP A 136 7.14 9.25 -10.09
C ASP A 136 5.81 9.60 -9.40
N ALA A 137 5.87 10.26 -8.24
CA ALA A 137 4.73 10.75 -7.49
C ALA A 137 4.79 12.26 -7.24
N GLN A 138 3.67 12.83 -6.83
CA GLN A 138 3.63 14.14 -6.19
C GLN A 138 3.86 13.95 -4.68
N ILE A 139 4.82 14.66 -4.09
CA ILE A 139 5.17 14.56 -2.68
C ILE A 139 4.91 15.90 -1.99
N ASN A 140 3.95 15.92 -1.08
CA ASN A 140 3.45 17.13 -0.42
C ASN A 140 3.85 17.15 1.06
N CYS A 141 4.34 18.32 1.48
CA CYS A 141 4.79 18.58 2.83
C CYS A 141 3.92 19.64 3.51
N ALA A 142 3.78 19.50 4.83
CA ALA A 142 3.28 20.54 5.72
C ALA A 142 4.42 20.95 6.65
N SER A 143 4.87 22.21 6.57
CA SER A 143 5.95 22.74 7.41
C SER A 143 7.23 21.88 7.43
N GLY A 144 7.64 21.38 6.26
CA GLY A 144 8.83 20.52 6.12
C GLY A 144 8.66 19.07 6.59
N VAL A 145 7.44 18.66 6.95
CA VAL A 145 7.09 17.28 7.33
C VAL A 145 6.33 16.62 6.19
N LEU A 146 6.69 15.38 5.84
CA LEU A 146 5.94 14.58 4.87
C LEU A 146 4.48 14.47 5.32
N SER A 147 3.56 14.90 4.44
CA SER A 147 2.13 14.94 4.74
C SER A 147 1.35 13.99 3.81
N GLU A 148 1.54 14.11 2.50
CA GLU A 148 0.81 13.31 1.52
C GLU A 148 1.71 12.93 0.35
N ILE A 149 1.41 11.78 -0.28
CA ILE A 149 2.00 11.37 -1.55
C ILE A 149 0.85 10.99 -2.47
N TRP A 150 0.82 11.56 -3.67
CA TRP A 150 -0.22 11.28 -4.65
C TRP A 150 0.36 10.53 -5.84
N LEU A 151 -0.30 9.41 -6.19
CA LEU A 151 -0.01 8.62 -7.37
C LEU A 151 -1.08 8.88 -8.42
N TYR A 152 -0.66 9.05 -9.67
CA TYR A 152 -1.53 9.38 -10.78
C TYR A 152 -1.77 8.16 -11.66
N PHE A 153 -3.00 8.02 -12.15
CA PHE A 153 -3.40 6.91 -12.99
C PHE A 153 -4.24 7.40 -14.16
N ASN A 154 -4.00 6.81 -15.32
CA ASN A 154 -4.95 6.83 -16.42
C ASN A 154 -5.82 5.57 -16.36
N MET A 155 -7.06 5.68 -16.84
CA MET A 155 -7.97 4.55 -16.98
C MET A 155 -7.89 3.97 -18.39
N LYS A 156 -7.74 2.65 -18.49
CA LYS A 156 -7.80 1.89 -19.74
C LYS A 156 -8.90 0.85 -19.63
N ASN A 157 -9.58 0.57 -20.74
CA ASN A 157 -10.61 -0.49 -20.82
C ASN A 157 -11.71 -0.41 -19.75
N GLY A 158 -12.02 0.79 -19.26
CA GLY A 158 -13.10 1.02 -18.31
C GLY A 158 -12.76 0.76 -16.85
N ASP A 159 -11.78 -0.10 -16.51
CA ASP A 159 -11.48 -0.43 -15.12
C ASP A 159 -9.98 -0.64 -14.81
N GLN A 160 -9.08 -0.49 -15.78
CA GLN A 160 -7.65 -0.74 -15.59
C GLN A 160 -6.92 0.56 -15.27
N TYR A 161 -6.39 0.65 -14.05
CA TYR A 161 -5.61 1.81 -13.59
C TYR A 161 -4.15 1.64 -13.99
N VAL A 162 -3.70 2.47 -14.93
CA VAL A 162 -2.32 2.48 -15.45
C VAL A 162 -1.56 3.66 -14.84
N PRO A 163 -0.48 3.43 -14.08
CA PRO A 163 0.32 4.51 -13.51
C PRO A 163 0.80 5.49 -14.58
N THR A 164 0.74 6.78 -14.27
CA THR A 164 1.24 7.85 -15.14
C THR A 164 2.08 8.85 -14.37
N ALA A 165 2.85 9.66 -15.09
CA ALA A 165 3.63 10.74 -14.49
C ALA A 165 2.70 11.73 -13.77
N PRO A 166 3.13 12.27 -12.61
CA PRO A 166 2.34 13.23 -11.87
C PRO A 166 2.33 14.57 -12.58
N LEU A 167 1.26 15.35 -12.39
CA LEU A 167 1.13 16.70 -12.96
C LEU A 167 1.95 17.75 -12.19
N SER A 168 2.44 17.42 -10.99
CA SER A 168 3.32 18.24 -10.16
C SER A 168 4.29 17.36 -9.37
N LYS A 169 5.44 17.90 -8.98
CA LYS A 169 6.35 17.24 -8.02
C LYS A 169 5.88 17.36 -6.57
N GLY A 170 5.00 18.33 -6.28
CA GLY A 170 4.46 18.60 -4.95
C GLY A 170 5.21 19.71 -4.22
N SER A 171 4.86 19.92 -2.96
CA SER A 171 5.37 21.05 -2.15
C SER A 171 6.65 20.75 -1.36
N CYS A 172 7.06 19.48 -1.26
CA CYS A 172 8.28 19.13 -0.53
C CYS A 172 9.54 19.56 -1.30
N SER A 173 10.56 20.04 -0.59
CA SER A 173 11.87 20.36 -1.17
C SER A 173 13.00 20.11 -0.17
N GLY A 174 14.19 19.78 -0.66
CA GLY A 174 15.36 19.53 0.16
C GLY A 174 15.21 18.32 1.09
N TYR A 175 15.74 18.43 2.30
CA TYR A 175 15.59 17.42 3.35
C TYR A 175 14.31 17.68 4.16
N ILE A 176 13.48 16.66 4.31
CA ILE A 176 12.19 16.77 5.01
C ILE A 176 12.14 15.80 6.19
N SER A 177 11.22 16.02 7.13
CA SER A 177 10.95 15.06 8.21
C SER A 177 10.01 13.95 7.73
N TYR A 178 10.42 12.68 7.86
CA TYR A 178 9.53 11.53 7.73
C TYR A 178 9.29 10.93 9.11
N PRO A 179 8.23 11.32 9.84
CA PRO A 179 8.07 10.97 11.25
C PRO A 179 7.63 9.52 11.46
N VAL A 180 7.99 8.96 12.61
CA VAL A 180 7.38 7.71 13.10
C VAL A 180 5.92 7.96 13.47
N LYS A 181 5.03 7.01 13.14
CA LYS A 181 3.63 7.07 13.61
C LYS A 181 3.61 6.81 15.12
N ASN A 182 2.91 7.65 15.89
CA ASN A 182 2.78 7.48 17.35
C ASN A 182 2.42 6.02 17.72
N GLY A 183 3.15 5.44 18.67
CA GLY A 183 3.04 4.03 19.08
C GLY A 183 3.91 3.05 18.27
N SER A 184 4.65 3.51 17.27
CA SER A 184 5.63 2.69 16.54
C SER A 184 6.97 2.68 17.27
N VAL A 185 7.58 1.51 17.45
CA VAL A 185 8.91 1.38 18.06
C VAL A 185 9.94 2.04 17.14
N THR A 186 10.67 3.03 17.63
CA THR A 186 11.75 3.68 16.88
C THR A 186 12.84 2.65 16.56
N PRO A 187 13.24 2.47 15.29
CA PRO A 187 14.44 1.70 14.98
C PRO A 187 15.64 2.40 15.65
N THR A 188 16.31 1.72 16.57
CA THR A 188 17.46 2.27 17.28
C THR A 188 18.56 2.62 16.28
N LYS A 189 18.93 3.90 16.18
CA LYS A 189 20.15 4.31 15.49
C LYS A 189 21.34 3.72 16.23
N THR A 190 21.98 2.70 15.66
CA THR A 190 23.24 2.17 16.18
C THR A 190 24.34 3.19 15.88
N ASN A 191 24.66 4.04 16.86
CA ASN A 191 25.90 4.82 16.86
C ASN A 191 27.03 3.90 17.33
N THR A 192 27.70 3.21 16.42
CA THR A 192 28.94 2.51 16.75
C THR A 192 30.13 3.39 16.35
N THR A 193 30.55 4.25 17.28
CA THR A 193 31.87 4.88 17.23
C THR A 193 32.88 3.87 17.75
N THR A 194 33.47 3.08 16.86
CA THR A 194 34.75 2.40 17.13
C THR A 194 35.34 1.94 15.81
N GLN A 195 36.51 2.49 15.45
CA GLN A 195 37.39 1.87 14.46
C GLN A 195 37.71 0.44 14.91
N PRO A 196 37.83 -0.49 13.95
CA PRO A 196 39.10 -1.20 13.85
C PRO A 196 39.61 -1.33 12.41
N ALA A 197 40.88 -1.72 12.34
CA ALA A 197 41.78 -1.66 11.21
C ALA A 197 41.46 -2.58 10.02
N SER A 198 42.10 -2.22 8.91
CA SER A 198 42.32 -2.93 7.64
C SER A 198 42.20 -4.45 7.67
N THR A 199 41.46 -5.01 6.71
CA THR A 199 42.01 -6.03 5.79
C THR A 199 41.12 -6.20 4.57
N THR A 200 41.71 -6.04 3.39
CA THR A 200 41.12 -6.26 2.08
C THR A 200 40.86 -7.75 1.86
N THR A 201 39.60 -8.17 1.72
CA THR A 201 39.27 -9.43 1.04
C THR A 201 38.01 -9.28 0.17
N ARG A 202 38.18 -9.66 -1.10
CA ARG A 202 37.21 -9.69 -2.19
C ARG A 202 36.15 -10.77 -1.92
N PRO A 203 34.85 -10.55 -2.18
CA PRO A 203 33.85 -11.59 -1.97
C PRO A 203 33.87 -12.58 -3.14
N THR A 204 34.22 -13.82 -2.84
CA THR A 204 33.92 -14.99 -3.68
C THR A 204 32.54 -15.53 -3.32
N SER A 205 31.74 -15.75 -4.36
CA SER A 205 30.50 -16.52 -4.33
C SER A 205 30.78 -17.95 -3.84
N THR A 206 30.02 -18.40 -2.85
CA THR A 206 29.86 -19.82 -2.55
C THR A 206 28.41 -20.11 -2.18
N SER A 207 27.71 -20.84 -3.04
CA SER A 207 26.45 -21.53 -2.72
C SER A 207 26.67 -22.55 -1.60
N PRO A 208 25.74 -22.72 -0.65
CA PRO A 208 25.76 -23.87 0.25
C PRO A 208 24.87 -24.98 -0.31
N THR A 209 25.49 -26.10 -0.66
CA THR A 209 24.87 -27.44 -0.70
C THR A 209 24.92 -28.05 0.70
N GLY A 210 23.76 -28.43 1.24
CA GLY A 210 23.59 -29.18 2.50
C GLY A 210 22.13 -29.56 2.74
N PRO A 211 21.82 -30.59 3.57
CA PRO A 211 20.44 -31.00 3.82
C PRO A 211 19.64 -29.94 4.58
N ILE A 212 18.36 -29.86 4.24
CA ILE A 212 17.39 -28.81 4.61
C ILE A 212 17.06 -28.85 6.11
N PRO A 213 16.97 -27.70 6.81
CA PRO A 213 16.33 -27.65 8.13
C PRO A 213 14.80 -27.78 7.97
N THR A 214 14.24 -28.96 8.21
CA THR A 214 12.80 -29.13 8.45
C THR A 214 12.51 -28.85 9.91
N GLY A 215 11.86 -27.73 10.21
CA GLY A 215 11.46 -27.35 11.56
C GLY A 215 10.09 -26.67 11.56
N LYS A 216 9.20 -27.13 12.44
CA LYS A 216 7.93 -26.46 12.75
C LYS A 216 8.28 -25.18 13.51
N GLN A 217 8.07 -24.00 12.91
CA GLN A 217 8.20 -22.75 13.68
C GLN A 217 7.00 -22.64 14.63
N THR A 218 7.25 -22.19 15.85
CA THR A 218 6.21 -22.08 16.88
C THR A 218 5.39 -20.81 16.66
N GLY A 219 4.11 -20.98 16.31
CA GLY A 219 3.12 -19.90 16.17
C GLY A 219 1.80 -20.41 15.58
N SER A 220 0.70 -19.71 15.85
CA SER A 220 -0.61 -19.96 15.24
C SER A 220 -0.89 -18.99 14.09
N CYS A 221 -1.71 -19.40 13.12
CA CYS A 221 -2.11 -18.58 11.98
C CYS A 221 -3.62 -18.50 11.82
N SER A 222 -4.12 -17.31 11.46
CA SER A 222 -5.55 -17.02 11.35
C SER A 222 -6.20 -17.56 10.07
N PHE A 223 -5.41 -17.92 9.05
CA PHE A 223 -5.93 -18.39 7.76
C PHE A 223 -5.08 -19.53 7.17
N ASN A 224 -5.69 -20.70 6.95
CA ASN A 224 -5.03 -21.86 6.33
C ASN A 224 -4.62 -21.57 4.89
N GLY A 225 -3.40 -21.96 4.52
CA GLY A 225 -2.86 -21.74 3.18
C GLY A 225 -2.13 -20.41 2.99
N ALA A 226 -2.18 -19.49 3.96
CA ALA A 226 -1.33 -18.30 3.95
C ALA A 226 0.14 -18.69 3.83
N THR A 227 0.89 -17.96 3.01
CA THR A 227 2.33 -18.15 2.80
C THR A 227 3.05 -16.82 2.99
N VAL A 228 4.14 -16.83 3.76
CA VAL A 228 4.90 -15.62 4.11
C VAL A 228 6.38 -15.91 3.98
N CYS A 229 7.12 -15.06 3.26
CA CYS A 229 8.57 -15.18 3.22
C CYS A 229 9.20 -14.92 4.59
N VAL A 230 10.22 -15.71 4.93
CA VAL A 230 11.05 -15.46 6.12
C VAL A 230 11.86 -14.17 5.96
N ASN A 231 12.28 -13.86 4.73
CA ASN A 231 12.87 -12.57 4.36
C ASN A 231 12.67 -12.34 2.84
N PRO A 232 11.64 -11.58 2.41
CA PRO A 232 11.35 -11.37 0.99
C PRO A 232 12.55 -10.83 0.20
N GLY A 233 12.83 -11.41 -0.98
CA GLY A 233 13.88 -10.99 -1.92
C GLY A 233 15.31 -11.35 -1.50
N VAL A 234 15.49 -11.97 -0.33
CA VAL A 234 16.83 -12.31 0.22
C VAL A 234 16.89 -13.77 0.63
N SER A 235 15.83 -14.28 1.26
CA SER A 235 15.72 -15.67 1.68
C SER A 235 15.00 -16.49 0.62
N ASN A 236 15.42 -17.73 0.44
CA ASN A 236 14.66 -18.73 -0.30
C ASN A 236 13.62 -19.44 0.58
N GLN A 237 13.42 -19.01 1.83
CA GLN A 237 12.56 -19.69 2.80
C GLN A 237 11.23 -18.97 2.99
N TYR A 238 10.15 -19.73 3.13
CA TYR A 238 8.81 -19.22 3.43
C TYR A 238 8.07 -20.10 4.42
N SER A 239 7.23 -19.50 5.25
CA SER A 239 6.34 -20.19 6.18
C SER A 239 4.96 -20.35 5.54
N LYS A 240 4.40 -21.56 5.57
CA LYS A 240 3.04 -21.87 5.10
C LYS A 240 2.15 -22.26 6.26
N CYS A 241 0.99 -21.63 6.37
CA CYS A 241 -0.02 -22.00 7.35
C CYS A 241 -0.70 -23.30 6.91
N ASN A 242 -0.64 -24.31 7.77
CA ASN A 242 -1.31 -25.60 7.58
C ASN A 242 -1.99 -26.01 8.89
N GLN A 243 -3.31 -26.18 8.84
CA GLN A 243 -4.15 -26.50 10.01
C GLN A 243 -3.88 -25.59 11.23
N GLY A 244 -3.81 -24.28 10.99
CA GLY A 244 -3.59 -23.29 12.03
C GLY A 244 -2.16 -23.22 12.58
N THR A 245 -1.21 -23.97 12.00
CA THR A 245 0.21 -23.91 12.39
C THR A 245 1.11 -23.48 11.23
N TRP A 246 2.15 -22.70 11.52
CA TRP A 246 3.19 -22.37 10.55
C TRP A 246 4.18 -23.51 10.32
N ILE A 247 4.38 -23.86 9.05
CA ILE A 247 5.36 -24.85 8.59
C ILE A 247 6.38 -24.15 7.69
N LEU A 248 7.67 -24.26 8.03
CA LEU A 248 8.75 -23.69 7.22
C LEU A 248 9.00 -24.53 5.96
N ASN A 249 9.12 -23.86 4.82
CA ASN A 249 9.37 -24.41 3.50
C ASN A 249 10.46 -23.60 2.80
N GLN A 250 10.95 -24.10 1.66
CA GLN A 250 11.93 -23.40 0.82
C GLN A 250 11.53 -23.44 -0.65
N CYS A 251 11.86 -22.37 -1.36
CA CYS A 251 11.82 -22.25 -2.80
C CYS A 251 12.83 -23.19 -3.46
N LYS A 252 12.61 -23.51 -4.74
CA LYS A 252 13.56 -24.30 -5.54
C LYS A 252 14.93 -23.61 -5.56
N THR A 253 15.99 -24.41 -5.66
CA THR A 253 17.37 -23.92 -5.70
C THR A 253 17.54 -22.82 -6.75
N GLY A 254 18.09 -21.67 -6.32
CA GLY A 254 18.31 -20.50 -7.17
C GLY A 254 17.16 -19.50 -7.21
N LEU A 255 16.00 -19.82 -6.64
CA LEU A 255 14.86 -18.90 -6.52
C LEU A 255 14.82 -18.26 -5.13
N ALA A 256 14.52 -16.98 -5.08
CA ALA A 256 14.23 -16.26 -3.85
C ALA A 256 12.72 -16.25 -3.57
N CYS A 257 12.38 -16.11 -2.30
CA CYS A 257 11.01 -15.94 -1.88
C CYS A 257 10.57 -14.50 -2.07
N TYR A 258 9.45 -14.28 -2.73
CA TYR A 258 8.82 -12.97 -2.88
C TYR A 258 7.39 -13.02 -2.36
N SER A 259 6.95 -11.96 -1.68
CA SER A 259 5.60 -11.88 -1.09
C SER A 259 4.90 -10.66 -1.68
N ASP A 260 3.84 -10.89 -2.44
CA ASP A 260 3.01 -9.81 -3.02
C ASP A 260 2.09 -9.20 -1.96
N THR A 261 1.72 -10.02 -0.98
CA THR A 261 0.99 -9.68 0.23
C THR A 261 1.58 -10.48 1.39
N ASN A 262 1.31 -10.12 2.65
CA ASN A 262 1.71 -10.91 3.83
C ASN A 262 0.98 -12.28 3.93
N THR A 263 0.39 -12.77 2.85
CA THR A 263 -0.38 -14.02 2.79
C THR A 263 -0.20 -14.78 1.48
N SER A 264 0.28 -14.12 0.42
CA SER A 264 0.59 -14.72 -0.88
C SER A 264 2.07 -14.56 -1.18
N THR A 265 2.75 -15.70 -1.23
CA THR A 265 4.17 -15.82 -1.58
C THR A 265 4.33 -16.56 -2.89
N HIS A 266 5.29 -16.13 -3.71
CA HIS A 266 5.76 -16.85 -4.88
C HIS A 266 7.29 -16.99 -4.85
N CYS A 267 7.80 -18.06 -5.46
CA CYS A 267 9.23 -18.30 -5.60
C CYS A 267 9.66 -17.89 -7.00
N ALA A 268 10.53 -16.89 -7.12
CA ALA A 268 11.01 -16.36 -8.39
C ALA A 268 12.51 -16.09 -8.35
#